data_AF-A0A971Q044-F1
#
_entry.id   AF-A0A971Q044-F1
#
_cell.length_a   1.000
_cell.length_b   1.000
_cell.length_c   1.000
_cell.angle_alpha   90.00
_cell.angle_beta   90.00
_cell.angle_gamma   90.00
#
_symmetry.space_group_name_H-M   'P 1'
#
loop_
_entity.id
_entity.type
_entity.pdbx_description
1 polymer ?
#
loop_
_entity_poly.entity_id
_entity_poly.type
_entity_poly.pdbx_seq_one_letter_code
_entity_poly.pdbx_strand_id
1 'polypeptide(L)'
;MAILLITIVTDATSWINTYIPELIKRLIKRAYKVNWLHDVNLIEQGEGVFFLGCGQIAPSDILEKNKHNLVVHESDLPWGKGRSPLTW
;
A
#
# COMPACT_ATOMS: atom_id res chain seq x y z
N MET A 1 12.54 -17.93 -12.26
CA MET A 1 11.35 -17.50 -11.49
C MET A 1 10.95 -16.11 -11.99
N ALA A 2 9.66 -15.84 -12.16
CA ALA A 2 9.20 -14.50 -12.47
C ALA A 2 9.34 -13.62 -11.21
N ILE A 3 9.89 -12.42 -11.36
CA ILE A 3 9.94 -11.43 -10.28
C ILE A 3 8.54 -10.84 -10.12
N LEU A 4 8.01 -10.86 -8.89
CA LEU A 4 6.68 -10.33 -8.58
C LEU A 4 6.79 -8.85 -8.20
N LEU A 5 5.92 -8.01 -8.77
CA LEU A 5 5.81 -6.59 -8.44
C LEU A 5 4.81 -6.40 -7.28
N ILE A 6 5.27 -5.75 -6.22
CA ILE A 6 4.44 -5.24 -5.14
C ILE A 6 4.43 -3.71 -5.21
N THR A 7 3.26 -3.10 -5.09
CA THR A 7 3.13 -1.64 -4.96
C THR A 7 2.75 -1.29 -3.52
N ILE A 8 3.42 -0.29 -2.96
CA ILE A 8 3.08 0.34 -1.68
C ILE A 8 2.55 1.73 -2.00
N VAL A 9 1.36 2.07 -1.49
CA VAL A 9 0.77 3.40 -1.62
C VAL A 9 0.58 4.00 -0.24
N THR A 10 1.11 5.22 -0.08
CA THR A 10 0.97 6.01 1.14
C THR A 10 0.69 7.46 0.76
N ASP A 11 -0.04 8.22 1.58
CA ASP A 11 -0.10 9.67 1.33
C ASP A 11 1.29 10.30 1.47
N ALA A 12 1.61 11.28 0.62
CA ALA A 12 2.95 11.89 0.53
C ALA A 12 3.46 12.44 1.89
N THR A 13 2.56 12.90 2.74
CA THR A 13 2.85 13.47 4.06
C THR A 13 2.61 12.51 5.22
N SER A 14 2.28 11.24 4.94
CA SER A 14 1.99 10.25 5.98
C SER A 14 3.21 9.95 6.85
N TRP A 15 3.01 9.86 8.17
CA TRP A 15 4.07 9.54 9.13
C TRP A 15 4.71 8.17 8.86
N ILE A 16 3.95 7.24 8.26
CA ILE A 16 4.43 5.89 7.93
C ILE A 16 5.60 5.93 6.94
N ASN A 17 5.73 7.01 6.15
CA ASN A 17 6.77 7.18 5.14
C ASN A 17 8.18 7.07 5.72
N THR A 18 8.38 7.39 7.00
CA THR A 18 9.65 7.18 7.72
C THR A 18 10.05 5.70 7.80
N TYR A 19 9.09 4.77 7.77
CA TYR A 19 9.29 3.34 7.95
C TYR A 19 9.25 2.55 6.63
N ILE A 20 8.65 3.11 5.57
CA ILE A 20 8.54 2.44 4.27
C ILE A 20 9.90 2.02 3.66
N PRO A 21 10.99 2.80 3.75
CA PRO A 21 12.29 2.37 3.20
C PRO A 21 12.81 1.04 3.76
N GLU A 22 12.64 0.78 5.07
CA GLU A 22 13.06 -0.49 5.67
C GLU A 22 12.15 -1.65 5.23
N LEU A 23 10.85 -1.41 5.08
CA LEU A 23 9.92 -2.40 4.52
C LEU A 23 10.32 -2.77 3.08
N ILE A 24 10.58 -1.78 2.22
CA ILE A 24 11.04 -1.98 0.84
C ILE A 24 12.31 -2.83 0.83
N LYS A 25 13.30 -2.49 1.65
CA LYS A 25 14.56 -3.25 1.77
C LYS A 25 14.32 -4.72 2.13
N ARG A 26 13.40 -4.99 3.06
CA ARG A 26 13.02 -6.36 3.46
C ARG A 26 12.31 -7.13 2.33
N LEU A 27 11.48 -6.46 1.54
CA LEU A 27 10.80 -7.05 0.38
C LEU A 27 11.77 -7.34 -0.77
N ILE A 28 12.69 -6.42 -1.07
CA ILE A 28 13.73 -6.62 -2.08
C ILE A 28 14.63 -7.81 -1.71
N LYS A 29 15.00 -7.96 -0.44
CA LYS A 29 15.74 -9.15 0.06
C LYS A 29 15.01 -10.46 -0.16
N ARG A 30 13.69 -10.44 -0.33
CA ARG A 30 12.85 -11.59 -0.67
C ARG A 30 12.59 -11.73 -2.19
N ALA A 31 13.36 -10.99 -3.01
CA ALA A 31 13.30 -10.98 -4.47
C ALA A 31 11.99 -10.41 -5.08
N TYR A 32 11.31 -9.52 -4.37
CA TYR A 32 10.22 -8.72 -4.95
C TYR A 32 10.77 -7.46 -5.62
N LYS A 33 10.15 -7.06 -6.75
CA LYS A 33 10.23 -5.68 -7.23
C LYS A 33 9.23 -4.86 -6.42
N VAL A 34 9.61 -3.66 -5.99
CA VAL A 34 8.74 -2.81 -5.18
C VAL A 34 8.63 -1.43 -5.80
N ASN A 35 7.40 -0.98 -6.04
CA ASN A 35 7.08 0.41 -6.33
C ASN A 35 6.56 1.08 -5.07
N TRP A 36 6.97 2.31 -4.80
CA TRP A 36 6.40 3.14 -3.74
C TRP A 36 5.86 4.41 -4.36
N LEU A 37 4.55 4.61 -4.22
CA LEU A 37 3.79 5.67 -4.88
C LEU A 37 3.00 6.48 -3.84
N HIS A 38 2.70 7.72 -4.21
CA HIS A 38 1.87 8.62 -3.41
C HIS A 38 0.57 9.04 -4.12
N ASP A 39 0.30 8.47 -5.29
CA ASP A 39 -0.91 8.67 -6.07
C ASP A 39 -1.41 7.30 -6.55
N VAL A 40 -2.66 6.98 -6.21
CA VAL A 40 -3.30 5.72 -6.60
C VAL A 40 -3.40 5.57 -8.12
N ASN A 41 -3.49 6.66 -8.88
CA ASN A 41 -3.63 6.59 -10.33
C ASN A 41 -2.35 6.12 -11.05
N LEU A 42 -1.21 6.17 -10.35
CA LEU A 42 0.08 5.70 -10.86
C LEU A 42 0.31 4.21 -10.65
N ILE A 43 -0.64 3.50 -10.02
CA ILE A 43 -0.53 2.06 -9.79
C ILE A 43 -0.45 1.32 -11.14
N GLU A 44 0.60 0.50 -11.27
CA GLU A 44 0.87 -0.37 -12.40
C GLU A 44 0.31 -1.79 -12.16
N GLN A 45 0.33 -2.61 -13.21
CA GLN A 45 -0.04 -4.02 -13.12
C GLN A 45 1.01 -4.83 -12.36
N GLY A 46 0.56 -5.59 -11.36
CA GLY A 46 1.44 -6.30 -10.45
C GLY A 46 0.76 -7.43 -9.68
N GLU A 47 1.50 -8.01 -8.75
CA GLU A 47 1.00 -9.11 -7.90
C GLU A 47 0.08 -8.58 -6.81
N GLY A 48 0.38 -7.40 -6.25
CA GLY A 48 -0.48 -6.81 -5.24
C GLY A 48 -0.13 -5.38 -4.85
N VAL A 49 -1.10 -4.70 -4.27
CA VAL A 49 -1.00 -3.35 -3.71
C VAL A 49 -1.28 -3.37 -2.21
N PHE A 50 -0.44 -2.66 -1.45
CA PHE A 50 -0.67 -2.35 -0.04
C PHE A 50 -0.93 -0.85 0.12
N PHE A 51 -2.09 -0.51 0.67
CA PHE A 51 -2.46 0.86 1.03
C PHE A 51 -2.17 1.06 2.53
N LEU A 52 -1.19 1.91 2.87
CA LEU A 52 -0.83 2.23 4.26
C LEU A 52 -0.95 3.74 4.50
N GLY A 53 -1.83 4.15 5.42
CA GLY A 53 -2.07 5.57 5.66
C GLY A 53 -2.40 6.34 4.38
N CYS A 54 -3.23 5.76 3.52
CA CYS A 54 -3.65 6.31 2.24
C CYS A 54 -5.12 6.77 2.36
N GLY A 55 -5.35 8.08 2.21
CA GLY A 55 -6.67 8.68 2.24
C GLY A 55 -7.37 8.74 0.87
N GLN A 56 -6.70 8.29 -0.18
CA GLN A 56 -7.19 8.31 -1.56
C GLN A 56 -8.08 7.10 -1.83
N ILE A 57 -9.07 7.29 -2.71
CA ILE A 57 -9.93 6.21 -3.19
C ILE A 57 -9.39 5.75 -4.54
N ALA A 58 -8.93 4.51 -4.62
CA ALA A 58 -8.50 3.91 -5.88
C ALA A 58 -9.72 3.53 -6.74
N PRO A 59 -9.79 3.98 -8.00
CA PRO A 59 -10.81 3.57 -8.96
C PRO A 59 -10.79 2.06 -9.24
N SER A 60 -11.92 1.49 -9.68
CA SER A 60 -12.02 0.04 -9.94
C SER A 60 -11.07 -0.44 -11.04
N ASP A 61 -10.91 0.32 -12.12
CA ASP A 61 -9.97 0.03 -13.22
C ASP A 61 -8.51 0.01 -12.76
N ILE A 62 -8.18 0.80 -11.73
CA ILE A 62 -6.87 0.76 -11.07
C ILE A 62 -6.72 -0.49 -10.20
N LEU A 63 -7.74 -0.84 -9.41
CA LEU A 63 -7.73 -2.02 -8.54
C LEU A 63 -7.63 -3.32 -9.34
N GLU A 64 -8.25 -3.40 -10.51
CA GLU A 64 -8.22 -4.56 -11.41
C GLU A 64 -6.81 -4.85 -11.98
N LYS A 65 -5.88 -3.89 -11.93
CA LYS A 65 -4.49 -4.09 -12.37
C LYS A 65 -3.73 -5.09 -11.49
N ASN A 66 -4.18 -5.38 -10.27
CA ASN A 66 -3.45 -6.20 -9.32
C ASN A 66 -4.31 -7.36 -8.82
N LYS A 67 -3.69 -8.53 -8.59
CA LYS A 67 -4.41 -9.71 -8.07
C LYS A 67 -4.91 -9.50 -6.65
N HIS A 68 -4.16 -8.74 -5.85
CA HIS A 68 -4.48 -8.45 -4.46
C HIS A 68 -4.44 -6.96 -4.19
N ASN A 69 -5.48 -6.45 -3.51
CA ASN A 69 -5.57 -5.08 -3.04
C ASN A 69 -5.80 -5.13 -1.53
N LEU A 70 -4.81 -4.72 -0.73
CA LEU A 70 -4.81 -4.87 0.72
C LEU A 70 -4.72 -3.51 1.40
N VAL A 71 -5.69 -3.22 2.28
CA VAL A 71 -5.65 -2.04 3.15
C VAL A 71 -5.05 -2.44 4.48
N VAL A 72 -3.97 -1.77 4.88
CA VAL A 72 -3.37 -1.94 6.20
C VAL A 72 -3.98 -0.90 7.13
N HIS A 73 -4.74 -1.36 8.12
CA HIS A 73 -5.45 -0.50 9.05
C HIS A 73 -4.84 -0.63 10.46
N GLU A 74 -4.65 0.51 11.14
CA GLU A 74 -3.99 0.58 12.46
C GLU A 74 -4.96 0.41 13.64
N SER A 75 -6.17 -0.12 13.39
CA SER A 75 -7.18 -0.38 14.43
C SER A 75 -7.70 -1.81 14.32
N ASP A 76 -8.35 -2.26 15.40
CA ASP A 76 -8.97 -3.59 15.49
C ASP A 76 -10.31 -3.63 14.75
N LEU A 77 -10.28 -3.86 13.43
CA LEU A 77 -11.49 -3.91 12.61
C LEU A 77 -12.48 -4.96 13.13
N PRO A 78 -13.80 -4.65 13.21
CA PRO A 78 -14.48 -3.53 12.57
C PRO A 78 -14.47 -2.21 13.38
N TRP A 79 -13.78 -2.14 14.51
CA TRP A 79 -13.67 -0.94 15.33
C TRP A 79 -12.62 0.02 14.77
N GLY A 80 -12.85 1.33 14.92
CA GLY A 80 -11.94 2.38 14.45
C GLY A 80 -11.90 2.59 12.93
N LYS A 81 -12.86 2.05 12.16
CA LYS A 81 -12.97 2.28 10.70
C LYS A 81 -12.88 3.77 10.34
N GLY A 82 -12.30 4.05 9.19
CA GLY A 82 -12.30 5.39 8.60
C GLY A 82 -10.98 6.10 8.83
N ARG A 83 -11.04 7.42 9.05
CA ARG A 83 -9.85 8.25 9.27
C ARG A 83 -9.63 8.44 10.78
N SER A 84 -8.37 8.38 11.20
CA SER A 84 -7.90 8.48 12.61
C SER A 84 -8.10 7.21 13.47
N PRO A 85 -7.55 6.06 13.06
CA PRO A 85 -7.72 4.75 13.75
C PRO A 85 -7.34 4.74 15.23
N LEU A 86 -6.44 5.63 15.65
CA LEU A 86 -5.93 5.71 17.02
C LEU A 86 -6.75 6.62 17.95
N THR A 87 -7.76 7.32 17.42
CA THR A 87 -8.53 8.32 18.18
C THR A 87 -9.96 7.88 18.47
N TRP A 88 -10.42 6.77 17.87
CA TRP A 88 -11.78 6.24 18.03
C TRP A 88 -11.85 5.13 19.08
#